data_AF-A0AA88XYA2-F1
#
_entry.id   AF-A0AA88XYA2-F1
#
_cell.length_a   1.000
_cell.length_b   1.000
_cell.length_c   1.000
_cell.angle_alpha   90.00
_cell.angle_beta   90.00
_cell.angle_gamma   90.00
#
_symmetry.space_group_name_H-M   'P 1'
#
loop_
_entity.id
_entity.type
_entity.pdbx_description
1 polymer ?
#
loop_
_entity_poly.entity_id
_entity_poly.type
_entity_poly.pdbx_seq_one_letter_code
_entity_poly.pdbx_strand_id
1 'polypeptide(L)'
;MSFIGSYFMSTTFIPPQNAVQAYIISALRKEMPSMFGKDTKKKELIKNLGEIYAQIQRDHQISMGDFPNMARMKEQLQHHDFTKFHTFKPKLIESVDYMLANDIARLMQMIPNEEAVMSREPQVKGGAFDTMNESMFGYGRGEGVDAGRGEHEWIVEKDKYKYDESFDKLNPVNGKITGAAAKSEMVKSKLPNSVLGKIWKLSDIDKDGMLDADEWALANHLIKIKLDGHDLPSELPEHLIPDSKKKEPF
;
A
#
# COMPACT_ATOMS: atom_id res chain seq x y z
N MET A 1 -17.52 -1.50 -11.73
CA MET A 1 -17.54 -2.60 -12.73
C MET A 1 -16.30 -2.47 -13.60
N SER A 2 -15.60 -3.60 -13.83
CA SER A 2 -14.56 -3.77 -14.85
C SER A 2 -13.15 -3.25 -14.53
N PHE A 3 -12.40 -3.89 -13.63
CA PHE A 3 -10.91 -3.84 -13.69
C PHE A 3 -10.18 -5.06 -13.11
N ILE A 4 -10.86 -5.99 -12.43
CA ILE A 4 -10.21 -7.16 -11.80
C ILE A 4 -10.22 -8.41 -12.73
N GLY A 5 -10.98 -8.38 -13.82
CA GLY A 5 -11.16 -9.53 -14.73
C GLY A 5 -10.06 -9.73 -15.79
N SER A 6 -9.14 -8.77 -15.95
CA SER A 6 -8.24 -8.75 -17.13
C SER A 6 -6.86 -9.36 -16.89
N TYR A 7 -6.50 -9.70 -15.64
CA TYR A 7 -5.15 -10.20 -15.32
C TYR A 7 -4.98 -11.72 -15.40
N PHE A 8 -6.05 -12.47 -15.63
CA PHE A 8 -5.99 -13.95 -15.66
C PHE A 8 -6.04 -14.58 -17.06
N MET A 9 -6.08 -13.77 -18.13
CA MET A 9 -6.13 -14.29 -19.51
C MET A 9 -4.77 -14.41 -20.21
N SER A 10 -3.65 -14.18 -19.49
CA SER A 10 -2.31 -14.29 -20.12
C SER A 10 -1.26 -14.98 -19.25
N THR A 11 -1.68 -15.77 -18.26
CA THR A 11 -0.74 -16.46 -17.39
C THR A 11 -0.55 -17.87 -17.91
N THR A 12 0.64 -18.13 -18.46
CA THR A 12 1.24 -19.46 -18.61
C THR A 12 0.81 -20.32 -17.43
N PHE A 13 0.27 -21.51 -17.67
CA PHE A 13 -0.09 -22.45 -16.61
C PHE A 13 1.17 -22.72 -15.77
N ILE A 14 1.27 -22.10 -14.60
CA ILE A 14 2.35 -22.30 -13.63
C ILE A 14 1.92 -23.49 -12.78
N PRO A 15 2.44 -24.69 -13.02
CA PRO A 15 2.15 -25.81 -12.13
C PRO A 15 2.68 -25.48 -10.74
N PRO A 16 2.00 -25.91 -9.67
CA PRO A 16 2.47 -25.68 -8.31
C PRO A 16 3.86 -26.29 -8.15
N GLN A 17 4.71 -25.66 -7.33
CA GLN A 17 6.07 -26.13 -7.03
C GLN A 17 6.12 -27.65 -6.68
N ASN A 18 5.08 -28.14 -6.02
CA ASN A 18 4.92 -29.55 -5.66
C ASN A 18 4.72 -30.48 -6.88
N ALA A 19 4.05 -30.02 -7.93
CA ALA A 19 3.89 -30.77 -9.17
C ALA A 19 5.20 -30.86 -9.94
N VAL A 20 5.98 -29.76 -10.02
CA VAL A 20 7.32 -29.76 -10.62
C VAL A 20 8.23 -30.76 -9.92
N GLN A 21 8.24 -30.76 -8.58
CA GLN A 21 9.00 -31.72 -7.80
C GLN A 21 8.55 -33.17 -8.04
N ALA A 22 7.24 -33.42 -8.16
CA ALA A 22 6.70 -34.74 -8.48
C ALA A 22 7.14 -35.22 -9.87
N TYR A 23 7.13 -34.35 -10.88
CA TYR A 23 7.62 -34.68 -12.23
C TYR A 23 9.10 -35.07 -12.19
N ILE A 24 9.95 -34.29 -11.50
CA ILE A 24 11.39 -34.59 -11.37
C ILE A 24 11.60 -35.94 -10.70
N ILE A 25 11.00 -36.17 -9.53
CA ILE A 25 11.15 -37.44 -8.79
C ILE A 25 10.67 -38.63 -9.62
N SER A 26 9.56 -38.47 -10.33
CA SER A 26 9.00 -39.54 -11.16
C SER A 26 9.85 -39.86 -12.38
N ALA A 27 10.43 -38.85 -13.04
CA ALA A 27 11.36 -39.01 -14.15
C ALA A 27 12.63 -39.75 -13.69
N LEU A 28 13.19 -39.35 -12.55
CA LEU A 28 14.34 -40.03 -11.95
C LEU A 28 14.01 -41.49 -11.60
N ARG A 29 12.83 -41.76 -11.04
CA ARG A 29 12.40 -43.13 -10.73
C ARG A 29 12.24 -43.99 -11.99
N LYS A 30 11.70 -43.42 -13.07
CA LYS A 30 11.44 -44.12 -14.34
C LYS A 30 12.73 -44.62 -14.99
N GLU A 31 13.80 -43.84 -14.89
CA GLU A 31 15.12 -44.15 -15.46
C GLU A 31 15.97 -45.12 -14.60
N MET A 32 15.53 -45.46 -13.39
CA MET A 32 16.30 -46.33 -12.48
C MET A 32 16.20 -47.80 -12.87
N PRO A 33 17.33 -48.54 -12.96
CA PRO A 33 17.33 -49.96 -13.23
C PRO A 33 16.84 -50.76 -12.02
N SER A 34 16.08 -51.83 -12.26
CA SER A 34 15.51 -52.66 -11.20
C SER A 34 16.54 -53.55 -10.49
N MET A 35 17.57 -54.03 -11.20
CA MET A 35 18.44 -55.11 -10.73
C MET A 35 19.90 -54.71 -10.46
N PHE A 36 20.62 -54.12 -11.41
CA PHE A 36 22.07 -53.81 -11.26
C PHE A 36 22.41 -52.41 -11.79
N GLY A 37 23.56 -51.84 -11.38
CA GLY A 37 24.07 -50.55 -11.90
C GLY A 37 23.40 -49.30 -11.33
N LYS A 38 22.69 -49.43 -10.19
CA LYS A 38 21.89 -48.37 -9.57
C LYS A 38 22.72 -47.13 -9.20
N ASP A 39 23.87 -47.31 -8.57
CA ASP A 39 24.74 -46.19 -8.16
C ASP A 39 25.33 -45.44 -9.36
N THR A 40 25.73 -46.17 -10.39
CA THR A 40 26.24 -45.58 -11.64
C THR A 40 25.15 -44.77 -12.33
N LYS A 41 23.95 -45.35 -12.49
CA LYS A 41 22.82 -44.65 -13.10
C LYS A 41 22.36 -43.45 -12.28
N LYS A 42 22.35 -43.54 -10.95
CA LYS A 42 22.05 -42.40 -10.07
C LYS A 42 23.03 -41.24 -10.31
N LYS A 43 24.34 -41.51 -10.37
CA LYS A 43 25.35 -40.48 -10.65
C LYS A 43 25.17 -39.86 -12.04
N GLU A 44 24.85 -40.67 -13.04
CA GLU A 44 24.54 -40.23 -14.41
C GLU A 44 23.33 -39.30 -14.45
N LEU A 45 22.22 -39.69 -13.80
CA LEU A 45 20.99 -38.90 -13.73
C LEU A 45 21.19 -37.56 -13.01
N ILE A 46 21.95 -37.55 -11.91
CA ILE A 46 22.29 -36.31 -11.20
C ILE A 46 23.17 -35.40 -12.07
N LYS A 47 24.12 -35.97 -12.83
CA LYS A 47 24.97 -35.20 -13.74
C LYS A 47 24.14 -34.56 -14.85
N ASN A 48 23.23 -35.32 -15.45
CA ASN A 48 22.39 -34.92 -16.59
C ASN A 48 21.05 -34.29 -16.15
N LEU A 49 20.92 -33.87 -14.89
CA LEU A 49 19.67 -33.29 -14.36
C LEU A 49 19.16 -32.09 -15.17
N GLY A 50 20.05 -31.34 -15.82
CA GLY A 50 19.66 -30.23 -16.70
C GLY A 50 18.89 -30.67 -17.94
N GLU A 51 19.26 -31.81 -18.55
CA GLU A 51 18.52 -32.37 -19.68
C GLU A 51 17.14 -32.87 -19.24
N ILE A 52 17.07 -33.47 -18.04
CA ILE A 52 15.82 -33.91 -17.42
C ILE A 52 14.89 -32.71 -17.20
N TYR A 53 15.41 -31.58 -16.71
CA TYR A 53 14.62 -30.35 -16.54
C TYR A 53 14.11 -29.83 -17.88
N ALA A 54 14.98 -29.74 -18.89
CA ALA A 54 14.60 -29.27 -20.22
C ALA A 54 13.55 -30.19 -20.89
N GLN A 55 13.60 -31.49 -20.61
CA GLN A 55 12.60 -32.44 -21.08
C GLN A 55 11.25 -32.21 -20.37
N ILE A 56 11.24 -32.15 -19.03
CA ILE A 56 10.02 -31.88 -18.25
C ILE A 56 9.41 -30.53 -18.66
N GLN A 57 10.23 -29.51 -18.89
CA GLN A 57 9.81 -28.19 -19.33
C GLN A 57 9.00 -28.26 -20.63
N ARG A 58 9.49 -29.02 -21.62
CA ARG A 58 8.82 -29.20 -22.91
C ARG A 58 7.56 -30.06 -22.79
N ASP A 59 7.66 -31.17 -22.07
CA ASP A 59 6.58 -32.17 -21.99
C ASP A 59 5.38 -31.64 -21.20
N HIS A 60 5.61 -30.79 -20.20
CA HIS A 60 4.58 -30.29 -19.28
C HIS A 60 4.35 -28.77 -19.39
N GLN A 61 4.97 -28.09 -20.36
CA GLN A 61 4.85 -26.64 -20.59
C GLN A 61 5.12 -25.78 -19.35
N ILE A 62 6.11 -26.16 -18.55
CA ILE A 62 6.47 -25.51 -17.29
C ILE A 62 7.47 -24.38 -17.56
N SER A 63 7.45 -23.29 -16.79
CA SER A 63 8.49 -22.25 -16.90
C SER A 63 9.78 -22.70 -16.22
N MET A 64 10.94 -22.33 -16.77
CA MET A 64 12.24 -22.63 -16.14
C MET A 64 12.36 -22.01 -14.74
N GLY A 65 11.64 -20.91 -14.46
CA GLY A 65 11.60 -20.27 -13.14
C GLY A 65 10.89 -21.08 -12.06
N ASP A 66 10.07 -22.05 -12.44
CA ASP A 66 9.35 -22.92 -11.50
C ASP A 66 10.19 -24.11 -11.04
N PHE A 67 11.35 -24.34 -11.68
CA PHE A 67 12.25 -25.43 -11.30
C PHE A 67 13.12 -25.05 -10.10
N PRO A 68 13.37 -26.00 -9.17
CA PRO A 68 14.24 -25.75 -8.04
C PRO A 68 15.69 -25.56 -8.51
N ASN A 69 16.45 -24.78 -7.74
CA ASN A 69 17.85 -24.49 -8.04
C ASN A 69 18.65 -25.79 -8.28
N MET A 70 19.30 -25.86 -9.44
CA MET A 70 19.96 -27.08 -9.90
C MET A 70 21.09 -27.54 -8.99
N ALA A 71 21.92 -26.61 -8.48
CA ALA A 71 23.04 -26.96 -7.60
C ALA A 71 22.52 -27.59 -6.30
N ARG A 72 21.51 -26.94 -5.69
CA ARG A 72 20.87 -27.44 -4.46
C ARG A 72 20.16 -28.78 -4.68
N MET A 73 19.46 -28.95 -5.81
CA MET A 73 18.79 -30.22 -6.11
C MET A 73 19.81 -31.35 -6.34
N LYS A 74 20.92 -31.09 -7.04
CA LYS A 74 21.98 -32.08 -7.24
C LYS A 74 22.59 -32.52 -5.91
N GLU A 75 22.85 -31.61 -4.99
CA GLU A 75 23.35 -31.90 -3.65
C GLU A 75 22.36 -32.76 -2.86
N GLN A 76 21.09 -32.35 -2.79
CA GLN A 76 20.06 -33.09 -2.06
C GLN A 76 19.87 -34.52 -2.61
N LEU A 77 19.82 -34.67 -3.94
CA LEU A 77 19.63 -35.97 -4.59
C LEU A 77 20.77 -36.98 -4.30
N GLN A 78 21.98 -36.52 -3.99
CA GLN A 78 23.08 -37.42 -3.62
C GLN A 78 22.75 -38.23 -2.36
N HIS A 79 21.97 -37.68 -1.43
CA HIS A 79 21.63 -38.30 -0.16
C HIS A 79 20.36 -39.16 -0.21
N HIS A 80 19.69 -39.26 -1.37
CA HIS A 80 18.44 -40.02 -1.50
C HIS A 80 18.60 -41.30 -2.34
N ASP A 81 17.85 -42.33 -1.98
CA ASP A 81 17.75 -43.58 -2.75
C ASP A 81 16.61 -43.48 -3.76
N PHE A 82 16.97 -43.43 -5.05
CA PHE A 82 16.00 -43.26 -6.12
C PHE A 82 15.10 -44.49 -6.30
N THR A 83 15.51 -45.67 -5.82
CA THR A 83 14.68 -46.87 -5.84
C THR A 83 13.56 -46.86 -4.79
N LYS A 84 13.52 -45.84 -3.93
CA LYS A 84 12.42 -45.59 -2.99
C LYS A 84 11.45 -44.51 -3.48
N PHE A 85 11.78 -43.82 -4.57
CA PHE A 85 10.92 -42.78 -5.11
C PHE A 85 9.61 -43.34 -5.64
N HIS A 86 8.50 -42.68 -5.37
CA HIS A 86 7.21 -43.13 -5.89
C HIS A 86 7.17 -42.95 -7.41
N THR A 87 6.54 -43.90 -8.10
CA THR A 87 6.21 -43.75 -9.52
C THR A 87 5.17 -42.64 -9.70
N PHE A 88 5.13 -42.06 -10.92
CA PHE A 88 4.16 -41.04 -11.26
C PHE A 88 2.74 -41.54 -11.03
N LYS A 89 1.92 -40.75 -10.33
CA LYS A 89 0.51 -41.05 -10.06
C LYS A 89 -0.36 -39.95 -10.70
N PRO A 90 -0.86 -40.15 -11.94
CA PRO A 90 -1.63 -39.15 -12.67
C PRO A 90 -2.80 -38.58 -11.85
N LYS A 91 -3.53 -39.45 -11.15
CA LYS A 91 -4.68 -39.08 -10.29
C LYS A 91 -4.35 -38.06 -9.20
N LEU A 92 -3.12 -38.07 -8.66
CA LEU A 92 -2.71 -37.09 -7.65
C LEU A 92 -2.48 -35.72 -8.26
N ILE A 93 -1.93 -35.67 -9.48
CA ILE A 93 -1.73 -34.42 -10.21
C ILE A 93 -3.09 -33.85 -10.64
N GLU A 94 -3.96 -34.68 -11.21
CA GLU A 94 -5.34 -34.29 -11.57
C GLU A 94 -6.10 -33.71 -10.37
N SER A 95 -5.94 -34.31 -9.17
CA SER A 95 -6.55 -33.78 -7.95
C SER A 95 -6.00 -32.41 -7.56
N VAL A 96 -4.71 -32.15 -7.77
CA VAL A 96 -4.08 -30.85 -7.49
C VAL A 96 -4.51 -29.81 -8.52
N ASP A 97 -4.56 -30.17 -9.80
CA ASP A 97 -5.03 -29.30 -10.87
C ASP A 97 -6.50 -28.92 -10.66
N TYR A 98 -7.35 -29.90 -10.29
CA TYR A 98 -8.74 -29.65 -9.96
C TYR A 98 -8.89 -28.68 -8.78
N MET A 99 -8.10 -28.86 -7.72
CA MET A 99 -8.10 -28.00 -6.54
C MET A 99 -7.69 -26.56 -6.90
N LEU A 100 -6.63 -26.39 -7.68
CA LEU A 100 -6.16 -25.07 -8.11
C LEU A 100 -7.18 -24.36 -8.99
N ALA A 101 -7.79 -25.08 -9.93
CA ALA A 101 -8.72 -24.50 -10.90
C ALA A 101 -10.09 -24.17 -10.29
N ASN A 102 -10.61 -25.04 -9.41
CA ASN A 102 -11.99 -24.95 -8.93
C ASN A 102 -12.08 -24.51 -7.47
N ASP A 103 -11.36 -25.19 -6.58
CA ASP A 103 -11.51 -24.98 -5.14
C ASP A 103 -10.91 -23.62 -4.71
N ILE A 104 -9.73 -23.27 -5.20
CA ILE A 104 -9.13 -21.93 -4.93
C ILE A 104 -9.96 -20.82 -5.56
N ALA A 105 -10.44 -21.00 -6.79
CA ALA A 105 -11.31 -20.01 -7.43
C ALA A 105 -12.59 -19.77 -6.62
N ARG A 106 -13.18 -20.82 -6.05
CA ARG A 106 -14.34 -20.73 -5.17
C ARG A 106 -14.01 -20.03 -3.84
N LEU A 107 -12.86 -20.31 -3.23
CA LEU A 107 -12.42 -19.62 -2.02
C LEU A 107 -12.19 -18.12 -2.27
N MET A 108 -11.56 -17.76 -3.39
CA MET A 108 -11.33 -16.36 -3.77
C MET A 108 -12.62 -15.56 -3.90
N GLN A 109 -13.71 -16.17 -4.34
CA GLN A 109 -15.02 -15.52 -4.43
C GLN A 109 -15.65 -15.24 -3.06
N MET A 110 -15.20 -15.90 -2.00
CA MET A 110 -15.71 -15.71 -0.64
C MET A 110 -14.95 -14.61 0.13
N ILE A 111 -13.71 -14.30 -0.29
CA ILE A 111 -12.84 -13.28 0.35
C ILE A 111 -13.51 -11.91 0.49
N PRO A 112 -14.21 -11.34 -0.52
CA PRO A 112 -14.84 -10.03 -0.38
C PRO A 112 -15.92 -9.98 0.72
N ASN A 113 -16.58 -11.12 0.98
CA ASN A 113 -17.59 -11.21 2.03
C ASN A 113 -16.95 -11.32 3.42
N GLU A 114 -15.80 -11.99 3.55
CA GLU A 114 -15.02 -12.02 4.79
C GLU A 114 -14.38 -10.66 5.10
N GLU A 115 -13.80 -9.98 4.10
CA GLU A 115 -13.23 -8.63 4.25
C GLU A 115 -14.30 -7.61 4.66
N ALA A 116 -15.54 -7.72 4.14
CA ALA A 116 -16.67 -6.88 4.55
C ALA A 116 -17.12 -7.12 6.00
N VAL A 117 -16.84 -8.30 6.56
CA VAL A 117 -17.15 -8.65 7.96
C VAL A 117 -15.99 -8.26 8.89
N MET A 118 -14.74 -8.36 8.42
CA MET A 118 -13.53 -8.07 9.19
C MET A 118 -13.10 -6.59 9.18
N SER A 119 -13.63 -5.77 8.26
CA SER A 119 -13.35 -4.33 8.13
C SER A 119 -13.89 -3.45 9.26
N ARG A 120 -14.40 -4.04 10.36
CA ARG A 120 -14.83 -3.29 11.55
C ARG A 120 -13.77 -3.11 12.62
N GLU A 121 -12.66 -3.86 12.59
CA GLU A 121 -11.54 -3.64 13.51
C GLU A 121 -10.16 -3.85 12.86
N PRO A 122 -9.19 -2.94 13.08
CA PRO A 122 -7.81 -3.16 12.63
C PRO A 122 -7.19 -4.37 13.35
N GLN A 123 -6.65 -5.32 12.58
CA GLN A 123 -6.17 -6.62 13.07
C GLN A 123 -4.77 -6.59 13.71
N VAL A 124 -4.09 -5.45 13.67
CA VAL A 124 -2.78 -5.25 14.31
C VAL A 124 -2.88 -4.07 15.26
N LYS A 125 -2.68 -4.34 16.56
CA LYS A 125 -2.60 -3.33 17.63
C LYS A 125 -1.19 -3.37 18.22
N GLY A 126 -0.50 -2.23 18.28
CA GLY A 126 0.85 -2.07 18.84
C GLY A 126 2.02 -2.12 17.83
N GLY A 127 3.09 -1.37 18.14
CA GLY A 127 4.38 -1.41 17.45
C GLY A 127 4.60 -0.29 16.41
N ALA A 128 5.55 -0.48 15.49
CA ALA A 128 5.92 0.49 14.46
C ALA A 128 4.81 0.77 13.42
N PHE A 129 3.75 -0.05 13.39
CA PHE A 129 2.55 0.16 12.56
C PHE A 129 1.42 0.88 13.31
N ASP A 130 1.56 1.06 14.63
CA ASP A 130 0.64 1.78 15.50
C ASP A 130 1.11 3.23 15.69
N THR A 131 1.65 3.81 14.62
CA THR A 131 2.26 5.14 14.66
C THR A 131 1.50 6.04 13.70
N MET A 132 0.96 7.12 14.28
CA MET A 132 0.49 8.36 13.63
C MET A 132 -1.01 8.50 13.34
N ASN A 133 -1.90 8.11 14.25
CA ASN A 133 -3.15 8.89 14.34
C ASN A 133 -3.64 9.17 15.76
N GLU A 134 -3.19 8.46 16.79
CA GLU A 134 -3.62 8.78 18.17
C GLU A 134 -2.64 8.19 19.20
N SER A 135 -1.46 8.81 19.36
CA SER A 135 -0.59 8.43 20.48
C SER A 135 -1.07 9.15 21.74
N MET A 136 -1.42 8.38 22.79
CA MET A 136 -1.92 8.90 24.08
C MET A 136 -0.93 9.85 24.79
N PHE A 137 0.35 9.84 24.39
CA PHE A 137 1.41 10.78 24.79
C PHE A 137 1.94 11.61 23.60
N GLY A 138 1.02 12.12 22.77
CA GLY A 138 1.26 12.79 21.49
C GLY A 138 2.52 13.66 21.39
N TYR A 139 3.49 13.20 20.60
CA TYR A 139 4.43 14.09 19.92
C TYR A 139 3.64 14.89 18.88
N GLY A 140 3.54 16.22 19.08
CA GLY A 140 2.79 17.14 18.22
C GLY A 140 1.46 17.66 18.78
N ARG A 141 1.03 17.25 19.99
CA ARG A 141 -0.07 17.96 20.67
C ARG A 141 0.38 19.39 21.00
N GLY A 142 -0.20 20.37 20.33
CA GLY A 142 0.07 21.80 20.56
C GLY A 142 0.99 22.49 19.55
N GLU A 143 1.50 21.79 18.54
CA GLU A 143 2.40 22.36 17.52
C GLU A 143 1.85 22.13 16.09
N GLY A 144 2.21 23.01 15.16
CA GLY A 144 1.75 22.95 13.78
C GLY A 144 0.21 22.97 13.64
N VAL A 145 -0.33 22.06 12.84
CA VAL A 145 -1.79 21.96 12.54
C VAL A 145 -2.63 21.46 13.71
N ASP A 146 -2.00 20.86 14.72
CA ASP A 146 -2.63 20.36 15.95
C ASP A 146 -2.53 21.37 17.10
N ALA A 147 -1.98 22.57 16.85
CA ALA A 147 -2.03 23.68 17.79
C ALA A 147 -3.49 24.03 18.12
N GLY A 148 -3.81 24.05 19.42
CA GLY A 148 -5.18 24.31 19.91
C GLY A 148 -6.14 23.13 19.85
N ARG A 149 -5.71 21.93 19.44
CA ARG A 149 -6.57 20.73 19.49
C ARG A 149 -6.95 20.40 20.95
N GLY A 150 -8.21 20.67 21.30
CA GLY A 150 -8.75 20.50 22.65
C GLY A 150 -8.85 21.78 23.49
N GLU A 151 -8.43 22.92 22.96
CA GLU A 151 -8.76 24.23 23.54
C GLU A 151 -10.18 24.65 23.12
N HIS A 152 -10.90 25.32 24.02
CA HIS A 152 -12.25 25.81 23.75
C HIS A 152 -12.25 27.08 22.87
N GLU A 153 -11.11 27.76 22.80
CA GLU A 153 -10.93 29.00 22.04
C GLU A 153 -10.17 28.71 20.74
N TRP A 154 -10.57 29.38 19.65
CA TRP A 154 -9.91 29.25 18.37
C TRP A 154 -8.45 29.71 18.46
N ILE A 155 -7.49 28.83 18.16
CA ILE A 155 -6.06 29.07 18.39
C ILE A 155 -5.52 30.32 17.66
N VAL A 156 -6.13 30.64 16.52
CA VAL A 156 -5.76 31.79 15.69
C VAL A 156 -6.14 33.11 16.36
N GLU A 157 -7.16 33.11 17.23
CA GLU A 157 -7.64 34.29 17.96
C GLU A 157 -6.49 34.97 18.74
N LYS A 158 -5.57 34.17 19.30
CA LYS A 158 -4.41 34.65 20.08
C LYS A 158 -3.46 35.54 19.26
N ASP A 159 -3.32 35.28 17.96
CA ASP A 159 -2.46 36.04 17.04
C ASP A 159 -3.28 36.92 16.07
N LYS A 160 -4.62 36.89 16.16
CA LYS A 160 -5.55 37.55 15.23
C LYS A 160 -5.28 39.05 15.08
N TYR A 161 -4.98 39.75 16.17
CA TYR A 161 -4.66 41.18 16.13
C TYR A 161 -3.50 41.54 15.18
N LYS A 162 -2.50 40.66 15.02
CA LYS A 162 -1.38 40.87 14.08
C LYS A 162 -1.83 40.70 12.63
N TYR A 163 -2.74 39.76 12.40
CA TYR A 163 -3.27 39.47 11.09
C TYR A 163 -4.29 40.52 10.66
N ASP A 164 -5.11 41.02 11.59
CA ASP A 164 -6.03 42.13 11.40
C ASP A 164 -5.27 43.41 11.00
N GLU A 165 -4.14 43.72 11.64
CA GLU A 165 -3.30 44.87 11.22
C GLU A 165 -2.82 44.75 9.76
N SER A 166 -2.52 43.52 9.32
CA SER A 166 -2.11 43.25 7.94
C SER A 166 -3.31 43.24 6.98
N PHE A 167 -4.46 42.79 7.45
CA PHE A 167 -5.73 42.80 6.71
C PHE A 167 -6.17 44.23 6.39
N ASP A 168 -6.13 45.13 7.38
CA ASP A 168 -6.52 46.53 7.22
C ASP A 168 -5.64 47.26 6.21
N LYS A 169 -4.33 46.94 6.17
CA LYS A 169 -3.39 47.48 5.19
C LYS A 169 -3.70 47.09 3.75
N LEU A 170 -4.43 45.99 3.54
CA LEU A 170 -4.83 45.51 2.22
C LEU A 170 -6.09 46.20 1.67
N ASN A 171 -6.65 47.17 2.41
CA ASN A 171 -7.84 47.94 2.05
C ASN A 171 -9.05 47.02 1.73
N PRO A 172 -9.59 46.30 2.73
CA PRO A 172 -10.74 45.43 2.53
C PRO A 172 -11.95 46.21 2.03
N VAL A 173 -12.68 45.63 1.08
CA VAL A 173 -13.93 46.19 0.53
C VAL A 173 -15.08 45.35 1.09
N ASN A 174 -16.02 45.99 1.80
CA ASN A 174 -17.11 45.31 2.51
C ASN A 174 -16.63 44.24 3.51
N GLY A 175 -15.49 44.48 4.17
CA GLY A 175 -14.94 43.54 5.16
C GLY A 175 -14.32 42.28 4.55
N LYS A 176 -14.08 42.26 3.23
CA LYS A 176 -13.36 41.17 2.54
C LYS A 176 -12.24 41.72 1.66
N ILE A 177 -11.17 40.94 1.51
CA ILE A 177 -10.09 41.22 0.55
C ILE A 177 -10.26 40.33 -0.69
N THR A 178 -9.92 40.87 -1.86
CA THR A 178 -9.97 40.09 -3.10
C THR A 178 -8.85 39.05 -3.13
N GLY A 179 -9.09 37.90 -3.77
CA GLY A 179 -8.06 36.87 -3.89
C GLY A 179 -6.78 37.32 -4.61
N ALA A 180 -6.87 38.33 -5.48
CA ALA A 180 -5.68 38.94 -6.10
C ALA A 180 -4.81 39.68 -5.06
N ALA A 181 -5.43 40.48 -4.19
CA ALA A 181 -4.73 41.21 -3.13
C ALA A 181 -4.13 40.24 -2.10
N ALA A 182 -4.93 39.28 -1.64
CA ALA A 182 -4.48 38.24 -0.71
C ALA A 182 -3.31 37.42 -1.28
N LYS A 183 -3.42 36.94 -2.52
CA LYS A 183 -2.33 36.19 -3.19
C LYS A 183 -1.05 37.01 -3.31
N SER A 184 -1.15 38.30 -3.64
CA SER A 184 0.02 39.18 -3.72
C SER A 184 0.77 39.27 -2.40
N GLU A 185 0.04 39.27 -1.28
CA GLU A 185 0.63 39.29 0.05
C GLU A 185 1.19 37.91 0.43
N MET A 186 0.43 36.84 0.19
CA MET A 186 0.85 35.46 0.48
C MET A 186 2.14 35.08 -0.25
N VAL A 187 2.37 35.56 -1.48
CA VAL A 187 3.62 35.28 -2.23
C VAL A 187 4.86 35.88 -1.55
N LYS A 188 4.72 36.95 -0.75
CA LYS A 188 5.84 37.53 0.01
C LYS A 188 6.40 36.59 1.09
N SER A 189 5.62 35.60 1.52
CA SER A 189 6.06 34.56 2.46
C SER A 189 7.13 33.62 1.89
N LYS A 190 7.44 33.72 0.58
CA LYS A 190 8.43 32.88 -0.14
C LYS A 190 8.10 31.39 -0.17
N LEU A 191 6.86 31.01 0.13
CA LEU A 191 6.40 29.63 -0.02
C LEU A 191 6.16 29.28 -1.51
N PRO A 192 6.31 28.00 -1.90
CA PRO A 192 6.00 27.56 -3.26
C PRO A 192 4.54 27.81 -3.64
N ASN A 193 4.28 28.16 -4.91
CA ASN A 193 2.91 28.42 -5.40
C ASN A 193 1.95 27.22 -5.19
N SER A 194 2.45 25.98 -5.23
CA SER A 194 1.66 24.79 -4.93
C SER A 194 1.16 24.76 -3.47
N VAL A 195 2.00 25.20 -2.54
CA VAL A 195 1.68 25.32 -1.11
C VAL A 195 0.71 26.46 -0.88
N LEU A 196 0.96 27.63 -1.47
CA LEU A 196 0.05 28.79 -1.36
C LEU A 196 -1.35 28.48 -1.92
N GLY A 197 -1.44 27.73 -3.02
CA GLY A 197 -2.72 27.27 -3.56
C GLY A 197 -3.44 26.31 -2.62
N LYS A 198 -2.70 25.46 -1.89
CA LYS A 198 -3.28 24.59 -0.86
C LYS A 198 -3.80 25.40 0.33
N ILE A 199 -3.02 26.38 0.81
CA ILE A 199 -3.43 27.28 1.90
C ILE A 199 -4.70 28.04 1.50
N TRP A 200 -4.72 28.63 0.30
CA TRP A 200 -5.89 29.32 -0.23
C TRP A 200 -7.15 28.44 -0.16
N LYS A 201 -7.06 27.21 -0.67
CA LYS A 201 -8.18 26.26 -0.67
C LYS A 201 -8.66 25.88 0.74
N LEU A 202 -7.76 25.88 1.71
CA LEU A 202 -8.08 25.58 3.12
C LEU A 202 -8.66 26.80 3.85
N SER A 203 -8.27 28.01 3.47
CA SER A 203 -8.68 29.25 4.12
C SER A 203 -9.97 29.85 3.58
N ASP A 204 -10.25 29.66 2.28
CA ASP A 204 -11.49 30.09 1.63
C ASP A 204 -12.62 29.08 1.93
N ILE A 205 -13.23 29.23 3.11
CA ILE A 205 -14.18 28.26 3.67
C ILE A 205 -15.53 28.36 2.94
N ASP A 206 -15.98 29.59 2.67
CA ASP A 206 -17.23 29.85 1.98
C ASP A 206 -17.11 29.77 0.44
N LYS A 207 -15.88 29.67 -0.09
CA LYS A 207 -15.55 29.48 -1.52
C LYS A 207 -16.04 30.62 -2.40
N ASP A 208 -16.11 31.83 -1.85
CA ASP A 208 -16.55 33.01 -2.57
C ASP A 208 -15.42 33.70 -3.36
N GLY A 209 -14.18 33.20 -3.23
CA GLY A 209 -13.00 33.71 -3.93
C GLY A 209 -12.44 35.01 -3.34
N MET A 210 -12.96 35.42 -2.18
CA MET A 210 -12.47 36.51 -1.34
C MET A 210 -12.11 35.93 0.04
N LEU A 211 -11.44 36.71 0.87
CA LEU A 211 -11.18 36.32 2.26
C LEU A 211 -11.73 37.40 3.18
N ASP A 212 -12.55 37.01 4.15
CA ASP A 212 -12.86 37.88 5.28
C ASP A 212 -11.70 37.93 6.30
N ALA A 213 -11.87 38.70 7.38
CA ALA A 213 -10.82 38.88 8.39
C ALA A 213 -10.43 37.55 9.07
N ASP A 214 -11.39 36.66 9.31
CA ASP A 214 -11.15 35.38 9.98
C ASP A 214 -10.47 34.38 9.02
N GLU A 215 -10.90 34.33 7.76
CA GLU A 215 -10.28 33.52 6.72
C GLU A 215 -8.86 33.99 6.40
N TRP A 216 -8.62 35.29 6.44
CA TRP A 216 -7.28 35.88 6.30
C TRP A 216 -6.38 35.54 7.48
N ALA A 217 -6.89 35.63 8.72
CA ALA A 217 -6.16 35.22 9.91
C ALA A 217 -5.80 33.72 9.85
N LEU A 218 -6.74 32.88 9.40
CA LEU A 218 -6.50 31.46 9.16
C LEU A 218 -5.41 31.22 8.11
N ALA A 219 -5.45 31.94 6.98
CA ALA A 219 -4.44 31.83 5.93
C ALA A 219 -3.03 32.15 6.44
N ASN A 220 -2.88 33.21 7.23
CA ASN A 220 -1.59 33.59 7.81
C ASN A 220 -1.12 32.59 8.87
N HIS A 221 -2.03 32.03 9.66
CA HIS A 221 -1.70 30.98 10.61
C HIS A 221 -1.18 29.71 9.91
N LEU A 222 -1.82 29.28 8.81
CA LEU A 222 -1.34 28.14 8.00
C LEU A 222 0.02 28.43 7.33
N ILE A 223 0.25 29.67 6.88
CA ILE A 223 1.57 30.09 6.39
C ILE A 223 2.62 29.95 7.49
N LYS A 224 2.33 30.42 8.71
CA LYS A 224 3.23 30.31 9.88
C LYS A 224 3.56 28.86 10.18
N ILE A 225 2.55 27.98 10.27
CA ILE A 225 2.73 26.53 10.46
C ILE A 225 3.70 25.95 9.42
N LYS A 226 3.56 26.34 8.15
CA LYS A 226 4.43 25.83 7.09
C LYS A 226 5.84 26.42 7.13
N LEU A 227 6.00 27.66 7.57
CA LEU A 227 7.31 28.30 7.78
C LEU A 227 8.06 27.68 8.98
N ASP A 228 7.32 27.25 10.00
CA ASP A 228 7.86 26.54 11.17
C ASP A 228 8.27 25.09 10.86
N GLY A 229 8.10 24.64 9.60
CA GLY A 229 8.55 23.35 9.10
C GLY A 229 7.52 22.24 9.19
N HIS A 230 6.30 22.52 9.64
CA HIS A 230 5.22 21.54 9.72
C HIS A 230 4.48 21.39 8.38
N ASP A 231 3.87 20.23 8.16
CA ASP A 231 3.07 19.98 6.97
C ASP A 231 1.63 20.44 7.12
N LEU A 232 1.06 20.95 6.04
CA LEU A 232 -0.34 21.39 5.98
C LEU A 232 -1.27 20.19 5.87
N PRO A 233 -2.44 20.21 6.55
CA PRO A 233 -3.36 19.09 6.54
C PRO A 233 -4.02 18.94 5.16
N SER A 234 -4.53 17.76 4.82
CA SER A 234 -5.26 17.55 3.55
C SER A 234 -6.64 18.22 3.55
N GLU A 235 -7.25 18.29 4.72
CA GLU A 235 -8.55 18.91 4.99
C GLU A 235 -8.43 19.78 6.24
N LEU A 236 -9.22 20.85 6.34
CA LEU A 236 -9.14 21.76 7.48
C LEU A 236 -9.74 21.08 8.73
N PRO A 237 -8.97 20.90 9.82
CA PRO A 237 -9.49 20.35 11.07
C PRO A 237 -10.55 21.27 11.71
N GLU A 238 -11.53 20.69 12.39
CA GLU A 238 -12.64 21.45 13.03
C GLU A 238 -12.16 22.48 14.05
N HIS A 239 -11.05 22.23 14.75
CA HIS A 239 -10.49 23.17 15.74
C HIS A 239 -9.79 24.38 15.11
N LEU A 240 -9.48 24.34 13.82
CA LEU A 240 -8.92 25.48 13.07
C LEU A 240 -10.00 26.28 12.31
N ILE A 241 -11.25 25.81 12.30
CA ILE A 241 -12.37 26.55 11.71
C ILE A 241 -12.69 27.75 12.62
N PRO A 242 -12.79 28.98 12.09
CA PRO A 242 -13.24 30.13 12.87
C PRO A 242 -14.61 29.89 13.49
N ASP A 243 -14.81 30.33 14.73
CA ASP A 243 -16.09 30.16 15.43
C ASP A 243 -17.26 30.78 14.64
N SER A 244 -17.02 31.87 13.92
CA SER A 244 -17.99 32.52 13.02
C SER A 244 -18.51 31.63 11.88
N LYS A 245 -17.77 30.56 11.53
CA LYS A 245 -18.09 29.63 10.44
C LYS A 245 -18.39 28.20 10.94
N LYS A 246 -18.28 27.93 12.25
CA LYS A 246 -18.70 26.64 12.83
C LYS A 246 -20.22 26.52 12.69
N LYS A 247 -20.69 25.51 11.95
CA LYS A 247 -22.12 25.20 11.90
C LYS A 247 -22.53 24.75 13.30
N GLU A 248 -23.38 25.51 13.97
CA GLU A 248 -23.95 25.05 15.25
C GLU A 248 -24.66 23.70 15.02
N PRO A 249 -24.33 22.66 15.80
CA PRO A 249 -25.15 21.47 15.85
C PRO A 249 -26.47 21.84 16.53
N PHE A 250 -27.57 21.72 15.79
CA PHE A 250 -28.93 21.72 16.35
C PHE A 250 -29.12 20.55 17.33
#